data_AF-A0A099T056-F1
#
_entry.id   AF-A0A099T056-F1
#
_cell.length_a   1.000
_cell.length_b   1.000
_cell.length_c   1.000
_cell.angle_alpha   90.00
_cell.angle_beta   90.00
_cell.angle_gamma   90.00
#
_symmetry.space_group_name_H-M   'P 1'
#
loop_
_entity.id
_entity.type
_entity.pdbx_description
1 polymer ?
#
loop_
_entity_poly.entity_id
_entity_poly.type
_entity_poly.pdbx_seq_one_letter_code
_entity_poly.pdbx_strand_id
1 'polypeptide(L)'
;MQIKEIYMLVVGFTLSLIGMGFYAFEFTWIINPSGVGGAFIGGGVSLIIITLREIRLRDKGTIVEDERIFRIAEKSSHKSLMILIILEGILVALLGVTGYDVQAYPIVSLLFAITAILYVGFYFWYKRQM
;
A
#
# COMPACT_ATOMS: atom_id res chain seq x y z
N MET A 1 18.93 12.74 0.77
CA MET A 1 18.06 11.57 0.57
C MET A 1 18.70 10.37 1.25
N GLN A 2 17.98 9.69 2.14
CA GLN A 2 18.50 8.54 2.88
C GLN A 2 18.45 7.27 2.04
N ILE A 3 19.37 6.33 2.28
CA ILE A 3 19.44 5.03 1.56
C ILE A 3 18.09 4.31 1.59
N LYS A 4 17.41 4.33 2.74
CA LYS A 4 16.06 3.76 2.89
C LYS A 4 15.03 4.35 1.92
N GLU A 5 15.05 5.67 1.69
CA GLU A 5 14.13 6.35 0.77
C GLU A 5 14.38 5.92 -0.68
N ILE A 6 15.66 5.76 -1.04
CA ILE A 6 16.06 5.27 -2.37
C ILE A 6 15.53 3.84 -2.57
N TYR A 7 15.70 2.95 -1.59
CA TYR A 7 15.17 1.59 -1.65
C TYR A 7 13.66 1.56 -1.80
N MET A 8 12.91 2.35 -1.02
CA MET A 8 11.44 2.36 -1.11
C MET A 8 10.95 2.87 -2.47
N LEU A 9 11.63 3.86 -3.06
CA LEU A 9 11.31 4.34 -4.41
C LEU A 9 11.64 3.31 -5.47
N VAL A 10 12.79 2.64 -5.40
CA VAL A 10 13.17 1.58 -6.35
C VAL A 10 12.18 0.43 -6.27
N VAL A 11 11.81 -0.02 -5.07
CA VAL A 11 10.82 -1.08 -4.88
C VAL A 11 9.45 -0.64 -5.41
N GLY A 12 9.01 0.57 -5.07
CA GLY A 12 7.74 1.11 -5.57
C GLY A 12 7.68 1.18 -7.10
N PHE A 13 8.76 1.65 -7.72
CA PHE A 13 8.87 1.75 -9.18
C PHE A 13 8.86 0.36 -9.84
N THR A 14 9.58 -0.60 -9.25
CA THR A 14 9.63 -1.98 -9.73
C THR A 14 8.26 -2.64 -9.65
N LEU A 15 7.54 -2.46 -8.55
CA LEU A 15 6.17 -2.96 -8.38
C LEU A 15 5.21 -2.36 -9.41
N SER A 16 5.30 -1.05 -9.66
CA SER A 16 4.47 -0.40 -10.68
C SER A 16 4.77 -0.92 -12.09
N LEU A 17 6.04 -1.15 -12.44
CA LEU A 17 6.42 -1.73 -13.73
C LEU A 17 5.90 -3.17 -13.89
N ILE A 18 6.02 -4.00 -12.84
CA ILE A 18 5.48 -5.35 -12.83
C ILE A 18 3.96 -5.33 -13.05
N GLY A 19 3.25 -4.43 -12.34
CA GLY A 19 1.81 -4.29 -12.48
C GLY A 19 1.37 -3.81 -13.87
N MET A 20 2.12 -2.89 -14.49
CA MET A 20 1.91 -2.51 -15.90
C MET A 20 2.17 -3.69 -16.84
N GLY A 21 3.19 -4.51 -16.57
CA GLY A 21 3.47 -5.73 -17.34
C GLY A 21 2.31 -6.72 -17.31
N PHE A 22 1.66 -6.90 -16.16
CA PHE A 22 0.47 -7.76 -16.07
C PHE A 22 -0.71 -7.25 -16.90
N TYR A 23 -0.88 -5.93 -17.04
CA TYR A 23 -1.88 -5.33 -17.93
C TYR A 23 -1.51 -5.46 -19.41
N ALA A 24 -0.23 -5.27 -19.76
CA ALA A 24 0.21 -5.23 -21.16
C ALA A 24 0.28 -6.60 -21.82
N PHE A 25 0.63 -7.65 -21.06
CA PHE A 25 0.92 -8.98 -21.62
C PHE A 25 -0.20 -10.01 -21.41
N GLU A 26 -1.30 -9.64 -20.72
CA GLU A 26 -2.48 -10.49 -20.48
C GLU A 26 -2.14 -11.97 -20.27
N PHE A 27 -1.27 -12.24 -19.30
CA PHE A 27 -0.72 -13.56 -19.07
C PHE A 27 -1.83 -14.61 -18.83
N THR A 28 -1.93 -15.60 -19.71
CA THR A 28 -2.99 -16.63 -19.74
C THR A 28 -3.02 -17.55 -18.52
N TRP A 29 -1.95 -17.59 -17.73
CA TRP A 29 -1.84 -18.34 -16.49
C TRP A 29 -2.33 -17.55 -15.26
N ILE A 30 -2.76 -16.29 -15.44
CA ILE A 30 -3.31 -15.44 -14.39
C ILE A 30 -4.82 -15.30 -14.60
N ILE A 31 -5.61 -15.75 -13.63
CA ILE A 31 -7.08 -15.79 -13.73
C ILE A 31 -7.68 -14.37 -13.78
N ASN A 32 -7.06 -13.40 -13.10
CA ASN A 32 -7.50 -12.00 -13.09
C ASN A 32 -6.31 -11.03 -13.28
N PRO A 33 -5.84 -10.83 -14.53
CA PRO A 33 -4.69 -9.98 -14.82
C PRO A 33 -4.90 -8.51 -14.43
N SER A 34 -6.14 -8.01 -14.55
CA SER A 34 -6.49 -6.63 -14.21
C SER A 34 -6.49 -6.38 -12.72
N GLY A 35 -6.98 -7.33 -11.91
CA GLY A 35 -6.93 -7.28 -10.45
C GLY A 35 -5.50 -7.36 -9.91
N VAL A 36 -4.71 -8.32 -10.41
CA VAL A 36 -3.29 -8.47 -10.03
C VAL A 36 -2.49 -7.25 -10.46
N GLY A 37 -2.61 -6.81 -11.72
CA GLY A 37 -1.93 -5.62 -12.22
C GLY A 37 -2.30 -4.35 -11.44
N GLY A 38 -3.57 -4.18 -11.09
CA GLY A 38 -4.06 -3.08 -10.27
C GLY A 38 -3.46 -3.07 -8.87
N ALA A 39 -3.34 -4.22 -8.22
CA ALA A 39 -2.72 -4.33 -6.89
C ALA A 39 -1.23 -3.96 -6.91
N PHE A 40 -0.48 -4.42 -7.92
CA PHE A 40 0.94 -4.11 -8.07
C PHE A 40 1.18 -2.62 -8.39
N ILE A 41 0.38 -2.03 -9.29
CA ILE A 41 0.45 -0.59 -9.59
C ILE A 41 0.08 0.22 -8.35
N GLY A 42 -1.03 -0.12 -7.68
CA GLY A 42 -1.51 0.58 -6.49
C GLY A 42 -0.50 0.54 -5.34
N GLY A 43 0.09 -0.62 -5.07
CA GLY A 43 1.15 -0.77 -4.06
C GLY A 43 2.41 0.03 -4.41
N GLY A 44 2.86 -0.03 -5.67
CA GLY A 44 4.04 0.70 -6.13
C GLY A 44 3.87 2.22 -6.06
N VAL A 45 2.74 2.75 -6.53
CA VAL A 45 2.42 4.18 -6.48
C VAL A 45 2.29 4.67 -5.04
N SER A 46 1.66 3.87 -4.17
CA SER A 46 1.51 4.22 -2.74
C SER A 46 2.86 4.35 -2.04
N LEU A 47 3.79 3.42 -2.30
CA LEU A 47 5.16 3.48 -1.77
C LEU A 47 5.90 4.74 -2.24
N ILE A 48 5.77 5.09 -3.53
CA ILE A 48 6.37 6.31 -4.07
C ILE A 48 5.82 7.56 -3.37
N ILE A 49 4.50 7.67 -3.23
CA ILE A 49 3.83 8.82 -2.59
C ILE A 49 4.24 8.96 -1.12
N ILE A 50 4.25 7.85 -0.36
CA ILE A 50 4.64 7.86 1.06
C ILE A 50 6.09 8.35 1.20
N THR A 51 6.99 7.85 0.35
CA THR A 51 8.41 8.23 0.39
C THR A 51 8.62 9.70 0.07
N LEU A 52 7.92 10.23 -0.93
CA LEU A 52 7.96 11.66 -1.28
C LEU A 52 7.39 12.55 -0.16
N ARG A 53 6.33 12.09 0.53
CA ARG A 53 5.76 12.79 1.69
C ARG A 53 6.75 12.85 2.85
N GLU A 54 7.45 11.74 3.13
CA GLU A 54 8.45 11.66 4.20
C GLU A 54 9.63 12.62 3.95
N ILE A 55 10.14 12.68 2.71
CA ILE A 55 11.19 13.63 2.29
C ILE A 55 10.72 15.08 2.50
N ARG A 56 9.51 15.41 2.02
CA ARG A 56 8.96 16.78 2.13
C ARG A 56 8.74 17.23 3.57
N LEU A 57 8.35 16.32 4.46
CA LEU A 57 8.15 16.63 5.89
C LEU A 57 9.48 16.85 6.60
N ARG A 58 10.53 16.10 6.23
CA ARG A 58 11.89 16.31 6.75
C ARG A 58 12.44 17.66 6.33
N ASP A 59 12.31 18.02 5.06
CA ASP A 59 12.84 19.28 4.52
C ASP A 59 12.16 20.51 5.13
N LYS A 60 10.93 20.38 5.64
CA LYS A 60 10.20 21.45 6.34
C LYS A 60 10.65 21.70 7.78
N GLY A 61 11.60 20.93 8.33
CA GLY A 61 12.19 21.20 9.64
C GLY A 61 11.20 21.16 10.82
N THR A 62 10.08 20.45 10.68
CA THR A 62 9.05 20.36 11.73
C THR A 62 9.54 19.50 12.90
N ILE A 63 10.10 20.14 13.93
CA ILE A 63 10.40 19.52 15.23
C ILE A 63 9.10 19.48 16.03
N VAL A 64 8.57 18.29 16.17
CA VAL A 64 7.26 18.03 16.77
C VAL A 64 7.47 17.21 18.03
N GLU A 65 7.76 17.91 19.11
CA GLU A 65 8.01 17.26 20.39
C GLU A 65 6.78 17.20 21.30
N ASP A 66 5.76 18.04 21.08
CA ASP A 66 4.50 18.00 21.86
C ASP A 66 3.34 17.21 21.21
N GLU A 67 3.37 16.94 19.89
CA GLU A 67 2.42 15.98 19.27
C GLU A 67 2.91 14.53 19.35
N ARG A 68 3.98 14.23 20.10
CA ARG A 68 4.68 12.93 20.06
C ARG A 68 3.73 11.75 20.28
N ILE A 69 2.78 11.83 21.21
CA ILE A 69 1.87 10.71 21.50
C ILE A 69 0.90 10.49 20.33
N PHE A 70 0.27 11.56 19.84
CA PHE A 70 -0.65 11.47 18.70
C PHE A 70 0.07 11.06 17.41
N ARG A 71 1.30 11.53 17.20
CA ARG A 71 2.15 11.17 16.07
C ARG A 71 2.71 9.75 16.19
N ILE A 72 3.00 9.25 17.41
CA ILE A 72 3.36 7.85 17.63
C ILE A 72 2.16 6.95 17.34
N ALA A 73 0.97 7.31 17.80
CA ALA A 73 -0.26 6.57 17.51
C ALA A 73 -0.59 6.58 16.01
N GLU A 74 -0.49 7.74 15.35
CA GLU A 74 -0.65 7.86 13.89
C GLU A 74 0.39 7.02 13.16
N LYS A 75 1.68 7.13 13.51
CA LYS A 75 2.76 6.40 12.84
C LYS A 75 2.71 4.89 13.09
N SER A 76 2.23 4.46 14.26
CA SER A 76 1.97 3.07 14.59
C SER A 76 0.77 2.52 13.82
N SER A 77 -0.36 3.23 13.85
CA SER A 77 -1.58 2.86 13.12
C SER A 77 -1.34 2.79 11.61
N HIS A 78 -0.66 3.79 11.05
CA HIS A 78 -0.27 3.82 9.65
C HIS A 78 0.61 2.64 9.26
N LYS A 79 1.64 2.31 10.06
CA LYS A 79 2.50 1.15 9.79
C LYS A 79 1.74 -0.17 9.89
N SER A 80 0.89 -0.33 10.91
CA SER A 80 0.10 -1.55 11.12
C SER A 80 -0.90 -1.77 9.98
N LEU A 81 -1.63 -0.73 9.57
CA LEU A 81 -2.56 -0.80 8.44
C LEU A 81 -1.84 -1.03 7.12
N MET A 82 -0.67 -0.41 6.93
CA MET A 82 0.14 -0.65 5.73
C MET A 82 0.62 -2.11 5.66
N ILE A 83 1.07 -2.69 6.78
CA ILE A 83 1.45 -4.11 6.85
C ILE A 83 0.25 -5.01 6.55
N LEU A 84 -0.92 -4.71 7.12
CA LEU A 84 -2.15 -5.46 6.87
C LEU A 84 -2.55 -5.41 5.39
N ILE A 85 -2.56 -4.22 4.78
CA ILE A 85 -2.86 -4.05 3.35
C ILE A 85 -1.88 -4.83 2.48
N ILE A 86 -0.59 -4.85 2.83
CA ILE A 86 0.41 -5.64 2.09
C ILE A 86 0.13 -7.14 2.24
N LEU A 87 -0.13 -7.63 3.46
CA LEU A 87 -0.44 -9.02 3.73
C LEU A 87 -1.72 -9.49 3.03
N GLU A 88 -2.79 -8.73 3.17
CA GLU A 88 -4.07 -8.99 2.51
C GLU A 88 -3.95 -8.89 0.99
N GLY A 89 -3.18 -7.93 0.47
CA GLY A 89 -2.90 -7.81 -0.95
C GLY A 89 -2.14 -9.02 -1.50
N ILE A 90 -1.15 -9.54 -0.76
CA ILE A 90 -0.45 -10.79 -1.12
C ILE A 90 -1.42 -11.98 -1.10
N LEU A 91 -2.30 -12.06 -0.10
CA LEU A 91 -3.31 -13.12 -0.02
C LEU A 91 -4.30 -13.07 -1.18
N VAL A 92 -4.84 -11.89 -1.53
CA VAL A 92 -5.73 -11.73 -2.69
C VAL A 92 -5.00 -12.11 -3.98
N ALA A 93 -3.74 -11.68 -4.14
CA ALA A 93 -2.94 -12.04 -5.31
C ALA A 93 -2.68 -13.55 -5.39
N LEU A 94 -2.34 -14.21 -4.28
CA LEU A 94 -2.13 -15.65 -4.22
C LEU A 94 -3.40 -16.44 -4.56
N LEU A 95 -4.53 -16.07 -3.96
CA LEU A 95 -5.82 -16.72 -4.23
C LEU A 95 -6.25 -16.49 -5.69
N GLY A 96 -6.02 -15.28 -6.22
CA GLY A 96 -6.31 -14.94 -7.61
C GLY A 96 -5.42 -15.65 -8.64
N VAL A 97 -4.17 -15.99 -8.30
CA VAL A 97 -3.26 -16.72 -9.20
C VAL A 97 -3.47 -18.22 -9.13
N THR A 98 -3.66 -18.76 -7.92
CA THR A 98 -3.73 -20.20 -7.71
C THR A 98 -5.13 -20.79 -7.91
N GLY A 99 -6.18 -19.96 -7.89
CA GLY A 99 -7.57 -20.43 -7.88
C GLY A 99 -7.92 -21.27 -6.65
N TYR A 100 -7.06 -21.24 -5.63
CA TYR A 100 -7.23 -22.01 -4.40
C TYR A 100 -8.38 -21.40 -3.61
N ASP A 101 -9.42 -22.20 -3.35
CA ASP A 101 -10.62 -21.82 -2.60
C ASP A 101 -11.34 -20.54 -3.12
N VAL A 102 -12.13 -20.71 -4.17
CA VAL A 102 -12.96 -19.67 -4.80
C VAL A 102 -13.94 -19.02 -3.81
N GLN A 103 -14.31 -19.70 -2.72
CA GLN A 103 -15.22 -19.17 -1.70
C GLN A 103 -14.51 -18.18 -0.75
N ALA A 104 -13.21 -18.36 -0.52
CA ALA A 104 -12.42 -17.45 0.30
C ALA A 104 -12.11 -16.12 -0.41
N TYR A 105 -12.00 -16.14 -1.74
CA TYR A 105 -11.69 -14.96 -2.56
C TYR A 105 -12.58 -13.73 -2.28
N PRO A 106 -13.93 -13.81 -2.29
CA PRO A 106 -14.78 -12.66 -2.00
C PRO A 106 -14.63 -12.15 -0.56
N ILE A 107 -14.42 -13.04 0.41
CA ILE A 107 -14.26 -12.67 1.82
C ILE A 107 -12.95 -11.90 2.04
N VAL A 108 -11.84 -12.42 1.51
CA VAL A 108 -10.52 -11.78 1.63
C VAL A 108 -10.48 -10.47 0.84
N SER A 109 -11.13 -10.41 -0.33
CA SER A 109 -11.25 -9.17 -1.11
C SER A 109 -12.06 -8.10 -0.37
N LEU A 110 -13.13 -8.50 0.34
CA LEU A 110 -13.93 -7.59 1.15
C LEU A 110 -13.15 -7.07 2.37
N LEU A 111 -12.39 -7.95 3.04
CA LEU A 111 -11.48 -7.56 4.12
C LEU A 111 -10.46 -6.52 3.63
N PHE A 112 -9.81 -6.78 2.49
CA PHE A 112 -8.87 -5.84 1.86
C PHE A 112 -9.52 -4.50 1.53
N ALA A 113 -10.75 -4.50 1.03
CA ALA A 113 -11.48 -3.27 0.75
C ALA A 113 -11.78 -2.47 2.04
N ILE A 114 -12.21 -3.15 3.11
CA ILE A 114 -12.49 -2.51 4.40
C ILE A 114 -11.21 -1.92 5.00
N THR A 115 -10.10 -2.67 5.01
CA THR A 115 -8.83 -2.17 5.56
C THR A 115 -8.27 -1.00 4.75
N ALA A 116 -8.40 -1.02 3.42
CA ALA A 116 -8.04 0.11 2.56
C ALA A 116 -8.92 1.34 2.84
N ILE A 117 -10.23 1.18 3.00
CA ILE A 117 -11.15 2.27 3.36
C ILE A 117 -10.81 2.83 4.74
N LEU A 118 -10.53 1.98 5.73
CA LEU A 118 -10.11 2.40 7.06
C LEU A 118 -8.81 3.19 7.01
N TYR A 119 -7.82 2.71 6.25
CA TYR A 119 -6.56 3.43 6.05
C TYR A 119 -6.77 4.83 5.46
N VAL A 120 -7.59 4.94 4.41
CA VAL A 120 -7.94 6.23 3.80
C VAL A 120 -8.71 7.11 4.78
N GLY A 121 -9.69 6.56 5.49
CA GLY A 121 -10.49 7.25 6.49
C GLY A 121 -9.65 7.82 7.63
N PHE A 122 -8.77 7.01 8.20
CA PHE A 122 -7.82 7.45 9.23
C PHE A 122 -6.86 8.50 8.68
N TYR A 123 -6.32 8.31 7.46
CA TYR A 123 -5.44 9.29 6.83
C TYR A 123 -6.09 10.68 6.71
N PHE A 124 -7.34 10.74 6.24
CA PHE A 124 -8.07 12.00 6.12
C PHE A 124 -8.47 12.58 7.48
N TRP A 125 -8.85 11.73 8.44
CA TRP A 125 -9.20 12.17 9.78
C TRP A 125 -7.99 12.78 10.51
N TYR A 126 -6.82 12.13 10.49
CA TYR A 126 -5.59 12.66 11.07
C TYR A 126 -5.16 13.97 10.39
N LYS A 127 -5.25 14.06 9.06
CA LYS A 127 -4.98 15.30 8.31
C LYS A 127 -5.94 16.46 8.65
N ARG A 128 -7.13 16.18 9.16
CA ARG A 128 -8.10 17.21 9.54
C ARG A 128 -7.92 17.69 10.99
N GLN A 129 -7.41 16.83 11.86
CA GLN A 129 -7.20 17.13 13.28
C GLN A 129 -5.81 17.74 13.57
N MET A 130 -4.85 17.57 12.67
CA MET A 130 -3.51 18.19 12.69
C MET A 130 -3.34 19.14 11.51
#